data_AF-A0AAP5P8U2-F1
#
_entry.id   AF-A0AAP5P8U2-F1
#
_cell.length_a   1.000
_cell.length_b   1.000
_cell.length_c   1.000
_cell.angle_alpha   90.00
_cell.angle_beta   90.00
_cell.angle_gamma   90.00
#
_symmetry.space_group_name_H-M   'P 1'
#
loop_
_entity.id
_entity.type
_entity.pdbx_description
1 polymer ?
#
loop_
_entity_poly.entity_id
_entity_poly.type
_entity_poly.pdbx_seq_one_letter_code
_entity_poly.pdbx_strand_id
1 'polypeptide(L)'
;MTKIFNTIVELFLGPKDENGKIKYTRPLIISAILFLIIALLTYVTSGFFLIIILMVGVWSWLIASSNKEANILKQKDELLSLIIDSKITSTHQLAKYTGIGYHEVEKLLLDMIKSSTHIKSGYIKKTTNRYAYLKNASLNLNTHEIKLDAKASNTVLDKVGDAANSVLDRFAPKKEIPKPDWKCHYCASMNKSKAYKCEYCGAGKSEA
;
A
#
# COMPACT_ATOMS: atom_id res chain seq x y z
N MET A 1 -43.86 -2.27 46.56
CA MET A 1 -44.56 -2.37 45.26
C MET A 1 -46.03 -1.93 45.33
N THR A 2 -46.78 -2.28 46.37
CA THR A 2 -48.23 -1.98 46.51
C THR A 2 -48.57 -0.48 46.55
N LYS A 3 -47.72 0.37 47.15
CA LYS A 3 -47.95 1.83 47.16
C LYS A 3 -47.82 2.45 45.77
N ILE A 4 -46.79 2.09 45.00
CA ILE A 4 -46.59 2.59 43.63
C ILE A 4 -47.74 2.11 42.73
N PHE A 5 -48.18 0.86 42.88
CA PHE A 5 -49.31 0.33 42.14
C PHE A 5 -50.61 1.08 42.46
N ASN A 6 -50.92 1.32 43.75
CA ASN A 6 -52.10 2.09 44.13
C ASN A 6 -52.06 3.55 43.66
N THR A 7 -50.88 4.19 43.68
CA THR A 7 -50.73 5.56 43.16
C THR A 7 -50.91 5.62 41.64
N ILE A 8 -50.45 4.61 40.91
CA ILE A 8 -50.70 4.49 39.46
C ILE A 8 -52.20 4.28 39.20
N VAL A 9 -52.86 3.39 39.95
CA VAL A 9 -54.30 3.11 39.82
C VAL A 9 -55.15 4.35 40.12
N GLU A 10 -54.81 5.15 41.14
CA GLU A 10 -55.51 6.42 41.43
C GLU A 10 -55.28 7.48 40.35
N LEU A 11 -54.09 7.51 39.72
CA LEU A 11 -53.82 8.39 38.58
C LEU A 11 -54.70 8.05 37.37
N PHE A 12 -55.00 6.76 37.16
CA PHE A 12 -55.80 6.27 36.03
C PHE A 12 -57.32 6.33 36.26
N LEU A 13 -57.80 6.26 37.50
CA LEU A 13 -59.25 6.27 37.78
C LEU A 13 -59.83 7.67 37.98
N GLY A 14 -59.00 8.69 38.20
CA GLY A 14 -59.41 10.08 38.37
C GLY A 14 -60.18 10.34 39.67
N PRO A 15 -60.22 11.60 40.16
CA PRO A 15 -60.99 11.94 41.36
C PRO A 15 -62.49 11.78 41.09
N LYS A 16 -63.18 11.04 41.96
CA LYS A 16 -64.64 10.96 41.97
C LYS A 16 -65.21 12.31 42.44
N ASP A 17 -66.28 12.75 41.82
CA ASP A 17 -67.04 13.89 42.34
C ASP A 17 -67.83 13.52 43.60
N GLU A 18 -68.48 14.51 44.18
CA GLU A 18 -69.29 14.45 45.40
C GLU A 18 -70.46 13.44 45.28
N ASN A 19 -70.81 13.06 44.04
CA ASN A 19 -71.87 12.12 43.69
C ASN A 19 -71.33 10.76 43.23
N GLY A 20 -70.03 10.50 43.40
CA GLY A 20 -69.38 9.24 43.04
C GLY A 20 -69.15 9.02 41.54
N LYS A 21 -69.41 10.02 40.68
CA LYS A 21 -69.16 9.92 39.24
C LYS A 21 -67.70 10.29 38.92
N ILE A 22 -67.09 9.47 38.07
CA ILE A 22 -65.70 9.65 37.62
C ILE A 22 -65.66 10.79 36.59
N LYS A 23 -64.83 11.82 36.82
CA LYS A 23 -64.54 12.84 35.80
C LYS A 23 -63.60 12.26 34.75
N TYR A 24 -64.17 11.78 33.64
CA TYR A 24 -63.48 11.11 32.52
C TYR A 24 -62.45 11.97 31.77
N THR A 25 -62.35 13.28 32.02
CA THR A 25 -61.44 14.16 31.29
C THR A 25 -59.96 13.98 31.64
N ARG A 26 -59.61 13.70 32.89
CA ARG A 26 -58.22 13.46 33.32
C ARG A 26 -57.60 12.14 32.81
N PRO A 27 -58.27 10.97 32.88
CA PRO A 27 -57.68 9.72 32.40
C PRO A 27 -57.49 9.69 30.89
N LEU A 28 -58.35 10.38 30.12
CA LEU A 28 -58.17 10.58 28.68
C LEU A 28 -56.89 11.36 28.35
N ILE A 29 -56.62 12.45 29.08
CA ILE A 29 -55.41 13.27 28.90
C ILE A 29 -54.15 12.47 29.27
N ILE A 30 -54.18 11.75 30.40
CA ILE A 30 -53.03 10.92 30.84
C ILE A 30 -52.75 9.81 29.83
N SER A 31 -53.79 9.14 29.32
CA SER A 31 -53.67 8.13 28.27
C SER A 31 -53.05 8.72 26.99
N ALA A 32 -53.54 9.88 26.53
CA ALA A 32 -53.00 10.56 25.34
C ALA A 32 -51.52 10.94 25.49
N ILE A 33 -51.11 11.45 26.66
CA ILE A 33 -49.71 11.78 26.95
C ILE A 33 -48.84 10.51 26.94
N LEU A 34 -49.33 9.42 27.55
CA LEU A 34 -48.59 8.15 27.57
C LEU A 34 -48.39 7.57 26.16
N PHE A 35 -49.43 7.62 25.31
CA PHE A 35 -49.33 7.23 23.91
C PHE A 35 -48.31 8.08 23.14
N LEU A 36 -48.28 9.39 23.37
CA LEU A 36 -47.29 10.29 22.76
C LEU A 36 -45.87 9.94 23.18
N ILE A 37 -45.63 9.65 24.46
CA ILE A 37 -44.30 9.26 24.97
C ILE A 37 -43.85 7.93 24.35
N ILE A 38 -44.74 6.93 24.29
CA ILE A 38 -44.43 5.64 23.68
C ILE A 38 -44.11 5.82 22.18
N ALA A 39 -44.91 6.61 21.45
CA ALA A 39 -44.67 6.90 20.04
C ALA A 39 -43.33 7.64 19.82
N LEU A 40 -42.94 8.54 20.72
CA LEU A 40 -41.64 9.21 20.65
C LEU A 40 -40.49 8.24 20.90
N LEU A 41 -40.62 7.37 21.91
CA LEU A 41 -39.61 6.37 22.24
C LEU A 41 -39.44 5.34 21.11
N THR A 42 -40.52 4.89 20.48
CA THR A 42 -40.43 3.98 19.32
C THR A 42 -39.84 4.68 18.11
N TYR A 43 -40.10 5.98 17.91
CA TYR A 43 -39.47 6.76 16.85
C TYR A 43 -37.96 6.93 17.06
N VAL A 44 -37.53 7.27 18.28
CA VAL A 44 -36.11 7.44 18.61
C VAL A 44 -35.36 6.11 18.48
N THR A 45 -35.93 5.02 18.98
CA THR A 45 -35.31 3.69 18.90
C THR A 45 -35.24 3.19 17.45
N SER A 46 -36.32 3.32 16.67
CA SER A 46 -36.31 2.94 15.24
C SER A 46 -35.32 3.77 14.42
N GLY A 47 -35.20 5.07 14.69
CA GLY A 47 -34.17 5.92 14.08
C GLY A 47 -32.75 5.47 14.42
N PHE A 48 -32.50 5.08 15.68
CA PHE A 48 -31.20 4.58 16.12
C PHE A 48 -30.84 3.23 15.45
N PHE A 49 -31.80 2.32 15.30
CA PHE A 49 -31.60 1.07 14.58
C PHE A 49 -31.23 1.29 13.10
N LEU A 50 -31.85 2.26 12.43
CA LEU A 50 -31.48 2.62 11.05
C LEU A 50 -30.03 3.12 10.95
N ILE A 51 -29.57 3.94 11.90
CA ILE A 51 -28.19 4.45 11.92
C ILE A 51 -27.19 3.30 12.09
N ILE A 52 -27.48 2.35 12.98
CA ILE A 52 -26.61 1.17 13.18
C ILE A 52 -26.52 0.34 11.89
N ILE A 53 -27.64 0.09 11.22
CA ILE A 53 -27.65 -0.67 9.95
C ILE A 53 -26.80 0.02 8.89
N LEU A 54 -26.92 1.35 8.75
CA LEU A 54 -26.10 2.13 7.81
C LEU A 54 -24.61 2.06 8.17
N MET A 55 -24.26 2.19 9.45
CA MET A 55 -22.88 2.07 9.92
C MET A 55 -22.29 0.70 9.60
N VAL A 56 -23.00 -0.38 9.92
CA VAL A 56 -22.54 -1.75 9.63
C VAL A 56 -22.39 -1.99 8.12
N GLY A 57 -23.31 -1.44 7.31
CA GLY A 57 -23.22 -1.51 5.86
C GLY A 57 -21.98 -0.81 5.30
N VAL A 58 -21.69 0.41 5.77
CA VAL A 58 -20.49 1.17 5.38
C VAL A 58 -19.21 0.46 5.81
N TRP A 59 -19.16 -0.06 7.04
CA TRP A 59 -18.00 -0.82 7.54
C TRP A 59 -17.75 -2.09 6.73
N SER A 60 -18.79 -2.84 6.41
CA SER A 60 -18.69 -4.06 5.59
C SER A 60 -18.18 -3.75 4.18
N TRP A 61 -18.66 -2.65 3.58
CA TRP A 61 -18.20 -2.20 2.27
C TRP A 61 -16.73 -1.76 2.27
N LEU A 62 -16.29 -1.03 3.31
CA LEU A 62 -14.89 -0.62 3.47
C LEU A 62 -13.94 -1.82 3.55
N ILE A 63 -14.29 -2.84 4.35
CA ILE A 63 -13.48 -4.07 4.49
C ILE A 63 -13.41 -4.82 3.16
N ALA A 64 -14.54 -4.97 2.47
CA ALA A 64 -14.58 -5.64 1.16
C ALA A 64 -13.73 -4.90 0.11
N SER A 65 -13.75 -3.56 0.10
CA SER A 65 -12.94 -2.74 -0.80
C SER A 65 -11.45 -2.93 -0.54
N SER A 66 -11.04 -2.90 0.72
CA SER A 66 -9.63 -3.09 1.10
C SER A 66 -9.09 -4.46 0.69
N ASN A 67 -9.87 -5.52 0.92
CA ASN A 67 -9.48 -6.87 0.52
C ASN A 67 -9.36 -7.02 -1.00
N LYS A 68 -10.24 -6.35 -1.77
CA LYS A 68 -10.18 -6.34 -3.23
C LYS A 68 -8.92 -5.66 -3.74
N GLU A 69 -8.54 -4.52 -3.17
CA GLU A 69 -7.31 -3.81 -3.52
C GLU A 69 -6.06 -4.62 -3.19
N ALA A 70 -6.04 -5.28 -2.02
CA ALA A 70 -4.93 -6.13 -1.61
C ALA A 70 -4.74 -7.33 -2.56
N ASN A 71 -5.84 -7.94 -3.01
CA ASN A 71 -5.78 -9.05 -3.97
C ASN A 71 -5.26 -8.59 -5.33
N ILE A 72 -5.75 -7.46 -5.84
CA ILE A 72 -5.26 -6.86 -7.10
C ILE A 72 -3.77 -6.54 -7.00
N LEU A 73 -3.31 -6.00 -5.86
CA LEU A 73 -1.89 -5.72 -5.65
C LEU A 73 -1.06 -6.99 -5.68
N LYS A 74 -1.51 -8.07 -5.02
CA LYS A 74 -0.84 -9.37 -5.02
C LYS A 74 -0.73 -9.95 -6.43
N GLN A 75 -1.80 -9.89 -7.22
CA GLN A 75 -1.80 -10.34 -8.61
C GLN A 75 -0.80 -9.55 -9.47
N LYS A 76 -0.72 -8.23 -9.28
CA LYS A 76 0.27 -7.39 -9.99
C LYS A 76 1.70 -7.72 -9.60
N ASP A 77 1.97 -7.96 -8.31
CA ASP A 77 3.30 -8.33 -7.82
C ASP A 77 3.73 -9.71 -8.38
N GLU A 78 2.80 -10.66 -8.47
CA GLU A 78 3.05 -11.99 -9.06
C GLU A 78 3.34 -11.89 -10.56
N LEU A 79 2.52 -11.14 -11.32
CA LEU A 79 2.78 -10.87 -12.74
C LEU A 79 4.14 -10.23 -12.97
N LEU A 80 4.49 -9.23 -12.14
CA LEU A 80 5.77 -8.55 -12.23
C LEU A 80 6.94 -9.52 -11.97
N SER A 81 6.83 -10.40 -10.97
CA SER A 81 7.86 -11.42 -10.69
C SER A 81 8.07 -12.37 -11.88
N LEU A 82 7.00 -12.81 -12.54
CA LEU A 82 7.09 -13.68 -13.73
C LEU A 82 7.74 -12.97 -14.93
N ILE A 83 7.51 -11.67 -15.08
CA ILE A 83 8.12 -10.87 -16.14
C ILE A 83 9.62 -10.66 -15.87
N ILE A 84 10.00 -10.39 -14.61
CA ILE A 84 11.40 -10.09 -14.24
C ILE A 84 12.23 -11.37 -14.15
N ASP A 85 11.78 -12.36 -13.37
CA ASP A 85 12.57 -13.54 -13.01
C ASP A 85 12.53 -14.58 -14.14
N SER A 86 11.33 -14.84 -14.67
CA SER A 86 11.10 -15.87 -15.69
C SER A 86 11.16 -15.34 -17.12
N LYS A 87 11.29 -14.01 -17.30
CA LYS A 87 11.34 -13.33 -18.61
C LYS A 87 10.14 -13.64 -19.52
N ILE A 88 8.99 -13.94 -18.93
CA ILE A 88 7.77 -14.25 -19.67
C ILE A 88 7.16 -12.95 -20.18
N THR A 89 7.08 -12.80 -21.50
CA THR A 89 6.50 -11.61 -22.15
C THR A 89 5.13 -11.85 -22.76
N SER A 90 4.72 -13.11 -22.94
CA SER A 90 3.41 -13.48 -23.49
C SER A 90 2.32 -13.41 -22.41
N THR A 91 1.26 -12.65 -22.66
CA THR A 91 0.10 -12.55 -21.76
C THR A 91 -0.63 -13.88 -21.59
N HIS A 92 -0.64 -14.74 -22.62
CA HIS A 92 -1.21 -16.09 -22.53
C HIS A 92 -0.44 -16.97 -21.55
N GLN A 93 0.90 -16.90 -21.57
CA GLN A 93 1.72 -17.64 -20.62
C GLN A 93 1.52 -17.08 -19.21
N LEU A 94 1.51 -15.77 -19.04
CA LEU A 94 1.23 -15.13 -17.74
C LEU A 94 -0.12 -15.57 -17.17
N ALA A 95 -1.18 -15.58 -17.98
CA ALA A 95 -2.51 -16.06 -17.59
C ALA A 95 -2.47 -17.54 -17.15
N LYS A 96 -1.74 -18.38 -17.89
CA LYS A 96 -1.59 -19.81 -17.57
C LYS A 96 -0.87 -20.02 -16.22
N TYR A 97 0.19 -19.27 -15.95
CA TYR A 97 0.99 -19.45 -14.73
C TYR A 97 0.34 -18.84 -13.49
N THR A 98 -0.40 -17.74 -13.64
CA THR A 98 -1.08 -17.06 -12.52
C THR A 98 -2.50 -17.57 -12.28
N GLY A 99 -3.09 -18.29 -13.25
CA GLY A 99 -4.51 -18.67 -13.22
C GLY A 99 -5.47 -17.49 -13.38
N ILE A 100 -4.97 -16.29 -13.71
CA ILE A 100 -5.77 -15.09 -13.94
C ILE A 100 -6.38 -15.14 -15.34
N GLY A 101 -7.60 -14.63 -15.49
CA GLY A 101 -8.25 -14.53 -16.79
C GLY A 101 -7.42 -13.71 -17.79
N TYR A 102 -7.35 -14.17 -19.04
CA TYR A 102 -6.54 -13.54 -20.08
C TYR A 102 -6.76 -12.01 -20.19
N HIS A 103 -8.03 -11.60 -20.27
CA HIS A 103 -8.41 -10.19 -20.37
C HIS A 103 -8.05 -9.39 -19.11
N GLU A 104 -8.08 -10.04 -17.95
CA GLU A 104 -7.71 -9.41 -16.68
C GLU A 104 -6.20 -9.18 -16.59
N VAL A 105 -5.39 -10.12 -17.09
CA VAL A 105 -3.93 -9.93 -17.22
C VAL A 105 -3.60 -8.71 -18.09
N GLU A 106 -4.20 -8.59 -19.27
CA GLU A 106 -3.98 -7.42 -20.15
C GLU A 106 -4.34 -6.11 -19.44
N LYS A 107 -5.50 -6.09 -18.77
CA LYS A 107 -5.97 -4.92 -18.02
C LYS A 107 -5.00 -4.54 -16.89
N LEU A 108 -4.54 -5.52 -16.11
CA LEU A 108 -3.60 -5.30 -15.01
C LEU A 108 -2.24 -4.79 -15.52
N LEU A 109 -1.75 -5.33 -16.64
CA LEU A 109 -0.50 -4.90 -17.26
C LEU A 109 -0.57 -3.48 -17.79
N LEU A 110 -1.66 -3.11 -18.48
CA LEU A 110 -1.87 -1.74 -18.95
C LEU A 110 -1.90 -0.75 -17.79
N ASP A 111 -2.55 -1.12 -16.68
CA ASP A 111 -2.59 -0.28 -15.47
C ASP A 111 -1.21 -0.14 -14.81
N MET A 112 -0.41 -1.21 -14.79
CA MET A 112 0.97 -1.20 -14.30
C MET A 112 1.89 -0.32 -15.18
N ILE A 113 1.78 -0.43 -16.50
CA ILE A 113 2.55 0.39 -17.46
C ILE A 113 2.16 1.87 -17.33
N LYS A 114 0.87 2.18 -17.24
CA LYS A 114 0.42 3.56 -17.03
C LYS A 114 0.98 4.11 -15.72
N SER A 115 0.94 3.33 -14.65
CA SER A 115 1.50 3.69 -13.34
C SER A 115 3.03 3.90 -13.39
N SER A 116 3.76 3.15 -14.23
CA SER A 116 5.22 3.31 -14.38
C SER A 116 5.63 4.60 -15.10
N THR A 117 4.81 5.09 -16.05
CA THR A 117 5.12 6.33 -16.80
C THR A 117 5.07 7.60 -15.96
N HIS A 118 4.26 7.62 -14.89
CA HIS A 118 4.10 8.79 -14.02
C HIS A 118 5.15 8.90 -12.90
N ILE A 119 6.19 8.06 -12.91
CA ILE A 119 7.28 8.10 -11.93
C ILE A 119 8.15 9.34 -12.20
N LYS A 120 7.85 10.47 -11.53
CA LYS A 120 8.64 11.70 -11.56
C LYS A 120 9.99 11.48 -10.86
N SER A 121 11.09 11.86 -11.52
CA SER A 121 12.47 11.58 -11.08
C SER A 121 12.94 12.31 -9.81
N GLY A 122 12.12 13.18 -9.21
CA GLY A 122 12.55 14.10 -8.14
C GLY A 122 12.21 13.68 -6.70
N TYR A 123 11.38 12.67 -6.47
CA TYR A 123 10.97 12.29 -5.11
C TYR A 123 10.80 10.77 -4.99
N ILE A 124 11.92 10.07 -4.78
CA ILE A 124 11.93 8.62 -4.55
C ILE A 124 11.48 8.37 -3.11
N LYS A 125 10.16 8.34 -2.87
CA LYS A 125 9.65 7.62 -1.69
C LYS A 125 10.03 6.15 -1.89
N LYS A 126 10.65 5.56 -0.86
CA LYS A 126 11.21 4.19 -0.81
C LYS A 126 10.23 3.07 -1.22
N THR A 127 8.94 3.39 -1.38
CA THR A 127 7.84 2.48 -1.72
C THR A 127 7.29 2.64 -3.15
N THR A 128 7.68 3.68 -3.91
CA THR A 128 6.96 4.12 -5.14
C THR A 128 7.62 3.70 -6.47
N ASN A 129 8.52 2.73 -6.49
CA ASN A 129 9.21 2.30 -7.72
C ASN A 129 8.99 0.82 -8.06
N ARG A 130 7.83 0.23 -7.70
CA ARG A 130 7.56 -1.20 -7.94
C ARG A 130 7.53 -1.54 -9.43
N TYR A 131 6.93 -0.68 -10.27
CA TYR A 131 6.79 -0.91 -11.71
C TYR A 131 7.88 -0.23 -12.56
N ALA A 132 9.02 0.14 -11.97
CA ALA A 132 10.13 0.79 -12.67
C ALA A 132 10.59 0.03 -13.91
N TYR A 133 10.61 -1.31 -13.80
CA TYR A 133 10.98 -2.24 -14.88
C TYR A 133 10.08 -2.15 -16.11
N LEU A 134 8.86 -1.65 -15.93
CA LEU A 134 7.87 -1.47 -16.99
C LEU A 134 7.86 -0.04 -17.53
N LYS A 135 8.82 0.81 -17.14
CA LYS A 135 8.91 2.17 -17.66
C LYS A 135 9.13 2.12 -19.16
N ASN A 136 8.26 2.80 -19.91
CA ASN A 136 8.22 2.79 -21.38
C ASN A 136 7.95 1.41 -22.01
N ALA A 137 7.53 0.41 -21.24
CA ALA A 137 7.07 -0.85 -21.81
C ALA A 137 5.77 -0.62 -22.59
N SER A 138 5.55 -1.40 -23.65
CA SER A 138 4.30 -1.38 -24.42
C SER A 138 3.69 -2.77 -24.50
N LEU A 139 2.36 -2.84 -24.41
CA LEU A 139 1.61 -4.06 -24.65
C LEU A 139 1.10 -4.04 -26.08
N ASN A 140 1.48 -5.04 -26.88
CA ASN A 140 0.93 -5.21 -28.21
C ASN A 140 -0.32 -6.09 -28.13
N LEU A 141 -1.48 -5.49 -28.39
CA LEU A 141 -2.78 -6.18 -28.32
C LEU A 141 -3.00 -7.16 -29.48
N ASN A 142 -2.23 -7.05 -30.57
CA ASN A 142 -2.35 -7.97 -31.71
C ASN A 142 -1.50 -9.23 -31.51
N THR A 143 -0.33 -9.09 -30.89
CA THR A 143 0.59 -10.20 -30.62
C THR A 143 0.47 -10.73 -29.20
N HIS A 144 -0.29 -10.07 -28.34
CA HIS A 144 -0.51 -10.47 -26.94
C HIS A 144 0.82 -10.59 -26.16
N GLU A 145 1.71 -9.64 -26.42
CA GLU A 145 3.07 -9.63 -25.88
C GLU A 145 3.45 -8.27 -25.32
N ILE A 146 4.16 -8.30 -24.19
CA ILE A 146 4.76 -7.13 -23.56
C ILE A 146 6.15 -6.91 -24.15
N LYS A 147 6.38 -5.74 -24.72
CA LYS A 147 7.70 -5.28 -25.14
C LYS A 147 8.29 -4.40 -24.04
N LEU A 148 9.36 -4.90 -23.41
CA LEU A 148 10.10 -4.17 -22.38
C LEU A 148 11.10 -3.19 -23.02
N ASP A 149 11.29 -2.02 -22.41
CA ASP A 149 12.35 -1.09 -22.79
C ASP A 149 13.69 -1.56 -22.20
N ALA A 150 14.63 -1.92 -23.06
CA ALA A 150 15.96 -2.40 -22.68
C ALA A 150 16.73 -1.39 -21.78
N LYS A 151 16.45 -0.08 -21.91
CA LYS A 151 17.10 0.93 -21.06
C LYS A 151 16.51 0.95 -19.64
N ALA A 152 15.23 0.64 -19.50
CA ALA A 152 14.56 0.57 -18.21
C ALA A 152 14.97 -0.69 -17.43
N SER A 153 15.13 -1.84 -18.11
CA SER A 153 15.58 -3.08 -17.48
C SER A 153 17.03 -2.98 -16.97
N ASN A 154 17.92 -2.41 -17.77
CA ASN A 154 19.35 -2.32 -17.42
C ASN A 154 19.56 -1.40 -16.22
N THR A 155 18.95 -0.22 -16.19
CA THR A 155 19.16 0.73 -15.08
C THR A 155 18.69 0.24 -13.71
N VAL A 156 17.80 -0.76 -13.62
CA VAL A 156 17.40 -1.34 -12.33
C VAL A 156 18.26 -2.55 -11.98
N LEU A 157 18.55 -3.43 -12.94
CA LEU A 157 19.47 -4.55 -12.73
C LEU A 157 20.88 -4.07 -12.37
N ASP A 158 21.38 -3.05 -13.06
CA ASP A 158 22.70 -2.46 -12.83
C ASP A 158 22.78 -1.88 -11.42
N LYS A 159 21.73 -1.19 -10.95
CA LYS A 159 21.68 -0.65 -9.57
C LYS A 159 21.64 -1.73 -8.51
N VAL A 160 20.97 -2.86 -8.77
CA VAL A 160 20.96 -4.02 -7.86
C VAL A 160 22.32 -4.71 -7.87
N GLY A 161 22.94 -4.85 -9.04
CA GLY A 161 24.30 -5.36 -9.21
C GLY A 161 25.32 -4.50 -8.49
N ASP A 162 25.28 -3.18 -8.64
CA ASP A 162 26.15 -2.22 -7.97
C ASP A 162 25.94 -2.24 -6.45
N ALA A 163 24.69 -2.36 -5.98
CA ALA A 163 24.40 -2.47 -4.56
C ALA A 163 24.93 -3.78 -3.97
N ALA A 164 24.72 -4.90 -4.66
CA ALA A 164 25.23 -6.22 -4.27
C ALA A 164 26.77 -6.24 -4.26
N ASN A 165 27.40 -5.67 -5.29
CA ASN A 165 28.84 -5.52 -5.37
C ASN A 165 29.38 -4.61 -4.26
N SER A 166 28.68 -3.52 -3.90
CA SER A 166 29.11 -2.66 -2.78
C SER A 166 29.04 -3.37 -1.42
N VAL A 167 28.10 -4.31 -1.25
CA VAL A 167 28.00 -5.14 -0.05
C VAL A 167 29.13 -6.18 -0.05
N LEU A 168 29.37 -6.83 -1.19
CA LEU A 168 30.49 -7.77 -1.34
C LEU A 168 31.85 -7.06 -1.12
N ASP A 169 32.02 -5.84 -1.60
CA ASP A 169 33.22 -5.01 -1.40
C ASP A 169 33.43 -4.61 0.07
N ARG A 170 32.36 -4.55 0.89
CA ARG A 170 32.49 -4.35 2.34
C ARG A 170 33.01 -5.58 3.07
N PHE A 171 32.81 -6.77 2.52
CA PHE A 171 33.29 -8.04 3.08
C PHE A 171 34.56 -8.55 2.40
N ALA A 172 34.93 -8.00 1.26
CA ALA A 172 36.22 -8.25 0.64
C ALA A 172 37.33 -7.65 1.51
N PRO A 173 38.39 -8.40 1.86
CA PRO A 173 39.55 -7.83 2.53
C PRO A 173 40.11 -6.74 1.61
N LYS A 174 40.11 -5.50 2.09
CA LYS A 174 40.73 -4.37 1.38
C LYS A 174 42.14 -4.79 1.04
N LYS A 175 42.41 -5.06 -0.25
CA LYS A 175 43.79 -5.17 -0.73
C LYS A 175 44.46 -3.87 -0.31
N GLU A 176 45.46 -3.98 0.55
CA GLU A 176 46.32 -2.85 0.89
C GLU A 176 46.82 -2.29 -0.44
N ILE A 177 46.29 -1.14 -0.82
CA ILE A 177 46.80 -0.41 -1.98
C ILE A 177 48.23 -0.05 -1.58
N PRO A 178 49.26 -0.60 -2.25
CA PRO A 178 50.63 -0.34 -1.85
C PRO A 178 50.86 1.17 -1.93
N LYS A 179 51.09 1.80 -0.78
CA LYS A 179 51.42 3.21 -0.71
C LYS A 179 52.68 3.42 -1.55
N PRO A 180 52.71 4.42 -2.44
CA PRO A 180 53.94 4.74 -3.15
C PRO A 180 54.93 5.37 -2.17
N ASP A 181 56.12 4.76 -2.07
CA ASP A 181 57.07 5.01 -0.99
C ASP A 181 58.14 6.04 -1.34
N TRP A 182 58.35 6.36 -2.62
CA TRP A 182 59.29 7.41 -3.02
C TRP A 182 58.90 8.11 -4.32
N LYS A 183 59.30 9.38 -4.42
CA LYS A 183 59.04 10.25 -5.57
C LYS A 183 60.32 10.39 -6.39
N CYS A 184 60.22 10.20 -7.70
CA CYS A 184 61.37 10.38 -8.59
C CYS A 184 61.80 11.85 -8.61
N HIS A 185 63.08 12.12 -8.39
CA HIS A 185 63.64 13.46 -8.44
C HIS A 185 63.59 14.09 -9.84
N TYR A 186 63.60 13.27 -10.90
CA TYR A 186 63.69 13.74 -12.28
C TYR A 186 62.33 14.03 -12.92
N CYS A 187 61.33 13.18 -12.70
CA CYS A 187 60.02 13.31 -13.35
C CYS A 187 58.86 13.46 -12.35
N ALA A 188 59.15 13.57 -11.05
CA ALA A 188 58.17 13.72 -9.98
C ALA A 188 57.14 12.57 -9.87
N SER A 189 57.32 11.46 -10.59
CA SER A 189 56.41 10.32 -10.53
C SER A 189 56.57 9.55 -9.22
N MET A 190 55.49 8.94 -8.77
CA MET A 190 55.45 8.13 -7.55
C MET A 190 55.83 6.68 -7.90
N ASN A 191 56.77 6.09 -7.16
CA ASN A 191 57.30 4.75 -7.42
C ASN A 191 57.19 3.85 -6.16
N LYS A 192 57.23 2.53 -6.37
CA LYS A 192 57.18 1.51 -5.30
C LYS A 192 58.54 1.39 -4.59
N SER A 193 58.57 1.07 -3.29
CA SER A 193 59.80 0.90 -2.50
C SER A 193 60.80 -0.10 -3.07
N LYS A 194 60.30 -1.19 -3.68
CA LYS A 194 61.13 -2.25 -4.28
C LYS A 194 61.76 -1.84 -5.62
N ALA A 195 61.29 -0.76 -6.24
CA ALA A 195 61.81 -0.30 -7.53
C ALA A 195 63.05 0.58 -7.31
N TYR A 196 64.21 0.10 -7.78
CA TYR A 196 65.47 0.86 -7.76
C TYR A 196 65.53 1.92 -8.88
N LYS A 197 64.69 1.78 -9.90
CA LYS A 197 64.55 2.71 -11.03
C LYS A 197 63.11 3.20 -11.13
N CYS A 198 62.94 4.43 -11.57
CA CYS A 198 61.63 5.02 -11.85
C CYS A 198 60.94 4.27 -12.99
N GLU A 199 59.68 3.87 -12.79
CA GLU A 199 58.88 3.16 -13.82
C GLU A 199 58.64 4.03 -15.07
N TYR A 200 58.68 5.37 -14.94
CA TYR A 200 58.36 6.29 -16.02
C TYR A 200 59.56 6.85 -16.77
N CYS A 201 60.69 7.07 -16.09
CA CYS A 201 61.87 7.69 -16.69
C CYS A 201 63.15 6.85 -16.56
N GLY A 202 63.11 5.70 -15.89
CA GLY A 202 64.26 4.82 -15.71
C GLY A 202 65.35 5.34 -14.77
N ALA A 203 65.21 6.57 -14.25
CA ALA A 203 66.20 7.16 -13.35
C ALA A 203 66.30 6.38 -12.03
N GLY A 204 67.53 6.22 -11.54
CA GLY A 204 67.80 5.53 -10.28
C GLY A 204 67.22 6.27 -9.07
N LYS A 205 66.89 5.50 -8.02
CA LYS A 205 66.54 6.05 -6.71
C LYS A 205 67.76 6.79 -6.15
N SER A 206 67.67 8.11 -6.02
CA SER A 206 68.73 8.88 -5.38
C SER A 206 68.66 8.67 -3.88
N GLU A 207 69.72 8.13 -3.28
CA GLU A 207 69.91 8.18 -1.84
C GLU A 207 70.15 9.64 -1.44
N ALA A 208 69.36 10.14 -0.49
CA ALA A 208 69.57 11.44 0.14
C ALA A 208 70.55 11.27 1.30
#